data_AF-A0A920E980-F1
#
_entry.id   AF-A0A920E980-F1
#
_cell.length_a   1.000
_cell.length_b   1.000
_cell.length_c   1.000
_cell.angle_alpha   90.00
_cell.angle_beta   90.00
_cell.angle_gamma   90.00
#
_symmetry.space_group_name_H-M   'P 1'
#
loop_
_entity.id
_entity.type
_entity.pdbx_description
1 polymer ?
#
loop_
_entity_poly.entity_id
_entity_poly.type
_entity_poly.pdbx_seq_one_letter_code
_entity_poly.pdbx_strand_id
1 'polypeptide(L)' 'MRDEDHFLKMLDEMVIHQQNKLLKLARDRIPHLTPEDIRNPQDFPELEHDPIFNYEDGMLNGYLSVRSSYQAWLKE' A
#
# COMPACT_ATOMS: atom_id res chain seq x y z
N MET A 1 1.58 -22.38 -13.74
CA MET A 1 1.28 -20.93 -13.71
C MET A 1 2.18 -20.27 -14.73
N ARG A 2 1.70 -19.26 -15.44
CA ARG A 2 2.55 -18.49 -16.37
C ARG A 2 3.42 -17.52 -15.58
N ASP A 3 4.52 -17.06 -16.16
CA ASP A 3 5.43 -16.11 -15.49
C ASP A 3 4.71 -14.81 -15.10
N GLU A 4 3.73 -14.37 -15.90
CA GLU A 4 2.93 -13.19 -15.57
C GLU A 4 2.08 -13.38 -14.31
N ASP A 5 1.56 -14.59 -14.10
CA ASP A 5 0.79 -14.94 -12.90
C ASP A 5 1.68 -14.93 -11.66
N HIS A 6 2.96 -15.35 -11.80
CA HIS A 6 3.94 -15.30 -10.72
C HIS A 6 4.31 -13.86 -10.33
N PHE A 7 4.52 -12.99 -11.33
CA PHE A 7 4.84 -11.58 -11.07
C PHE A 7 3.68 -10.83 -10.41
N LEU A 8 2.44 -11.04 -10.87
CA LEU A 8 1.26 -10.45 -10.23
C LEU A 8 1.08 -10.93 -8.80
N LYS A 9 1.30 -12.22 -8.54
CA LYS A 9 1.25 -12.76 -7.18
C LYS A 9 2.32 -12.15 -6.27
N MET A 10 3.55 -12.01 -6.76
CA MET A 10 4.62 -11.36 -6.01
C MET A 10 4.27 -9.89 -5.70
N LEU A 11 3.72 -9.15 -6.67
CA LEU A 11 3.25 -7.79 -6.46
C LEU A 11 2.12 -7.71 -5.42
N ASP A 12 1.16 -8.64 -5.45
CA ASP A 12 0.10 -8.73 -4.45
C ASP A 12 0.66 -8.95 -3.03
N GLU A 13 1.66 -9.83 -2.90
CA GLU A 13 2.37 -10.06 -1.63
C GLU A 13 3.10 -8.79 -1.16
N MET A 14 3.78 -8.07 -2.06
CA MET A 14 4.44 -6.79 -1.75
C MET A 14 3.44 -5.72 -1.27
N VAL A 15 2.27 -5.63 -1.90
CA VAL A 15 1.17 -4.73 -1.49
C VAL A 15 0.72 -5.05 -0.06
N ILE A 16 0.47 -6.33 0.24
CA ILE A 16 0.05 -6.76 1.59
C ILE A 16 1.13 -6.43 2.62
N HIS A 17 2.39 -6.69 2.31
CA HIS A 17 3.49 -6.34 3.20
C HIS A 17 3.57 -4.84 3.48
N GLN A 18 3.41 -4.02 2.44
CA GLN A 18 3.44 -2.57 2.58
C GLN A 18 2.24 -2.02 3.37
N GLN A 19 1.05 -2.57 3.16
CA GLN A 19 -0.15 -2.22 3.95
C GLN A 19 0.03 -2.54 5.43
N ASN A 20 0.60 -3.70 5.76
CA ASN A 20 0.90 -4.08 7.15
C ASN A 20 1.93 -3.15 7.79
N LYS A 21 2.93 -2.72 7.02
CA LYS A 21 3.94 -1.75 7.47
C LYS A 21 3.29 -0.39 7.77
N LEU A 22 2.44 0.10 6.88
CA LEU A 22 1.69 1.35 7.09
C LEU A 22 0.78 1.27 8.30
N LEU A 23 0.03 0.19 8.47
CA LEU A 23 -0.84 0.00 9.63
C LEU A 23 -0.05 0.01 10.95
N LYS A 24 1.15 -0.58 10.95
CA LYS A 24 2.04 -0.53 12.12
C LYS A 24 2.48 0.90 12.42
N LEU A 25 2.96 1.63 11.43
CA LEU A 25 3.37 3.04 11.58
C LEU A 25 2.20 3.92 12.04
N ALA A 26 1.03 3.72 11.45
CA ALA A 26 -0.18 4.42 11.84
C ALA A 26 -0.54 4.17 13.31
N ARG A 27 -0.45 2.92 13.77
CA ARG A 27 -0.72 2.54 15.16
C ARG A 27 0.32 3.05 16.16
N ASP A 28 1.55 3.33 15.72
CA ASP A 28 2.55 4.00 16.55
C ASP A 28 2.16 5.46 16.85
N ARG A 29 1.23 6.05 16.08
CA ARG A 29 0.65 7.39 16.31
C ARG A 29 -0.73 7.31 16.94
N ILE A 30 -1.61 6.51 16.36
CA ILE A 30 -3.01 6.35 16.74
C ILE A 30 -3.31 4.86 16.95
N PRO A 31 -3.23 4.34 18.20
CA PRO A 31 -3.19 2.90 18.48
C PRO A 31 -4.37 2.05 17.99
N HIS A 32 -5.53 2.67 17.78
CA HIS A 32 -6.79 1.98 17.47
C HIS A 32 -7.15 1.97 15.98
N LEU A 33 -6.28 2.48 15.10
CA LEU A 33 -6.55 2.48 13.66
C LEU A 33 -6.69 1.08 13.09
N THR A 34 -7.57 0.98 12.10
CA THR A 34 -7.88 -0.22 11.35
C THR A 34 -7.21 -0.18 9.98
N PRO A 35 -7.15 -1.32 9.26
CA PRO A 35 -6.69 -1.33 7.87
C PRO A 35 -7.51 -0.45 6.93
N GLU A 36 -8.76 -0.13 7.27
CA GLU A 36 -9.60 0.75 6.45
C GLU A 36 -9.22 2.22 6.64
N ASP A 37 -8.86 2.62 7.87
CA ASP A 37 -8.50 3.99 8.19
C ASP A 37 -7.23 4.45 7.44
N ILE A 38 -6.27 3.55 7.24
CA ILE A 38 -5.04 3.87 6.49
C ILE A 38 -5.28 4.06 4.97
N ARG A 39 -6.48 3.78 4.46
CA ARG A 39 -6.85 4.08 3.07
C ARG A 39 -7.22 5.55 2.87
N ASN A 40 -7.54 6.25 3.95
CA ASN A 40 -7.91 7.65 3.97
C ASN A 40 -7.09 8.41 5.04
N PRO A 41 -5.75 8.42 4.93
CA PRO A 41 -4.89 8.98 5.97
C PRO A 41 -5.09 10.49 6.20
N GLN A 42 -5.67 11.21 5.23
CA GLN A 42 -6.04 12.62 5.36
C GLN A 42 -7.10 12.90 6.43
N ASP A 43 -7.84 11.87 6.87
CA ASP A 43 -8.82 12.01 7.95
C ASP A 43 -8.15 12.07 9.34
N PHE A 44 -6.84 11.81 9.39
CA PHE A 44 -6.02 11.74 10.61
C PHE A 44 -4.83 12.71 10.50
N PRO A 45 -4.91 13.91 11.11
CA PRO A 45 -3.84 14.91 11.04
C PRO A 45 -2.46 14.37 11.49
N GLU A 46 -2.43 13.43 12.43
CA GLU A 46 -1.19 12.79 12.90
C GLU A 46 -0.53 11.90 11.85
N LEU A 47 -1.30 11.38 10.88
CA LEU A 47 -0.77 10.62 9.74
C LEU A 47 -0.44 11.55 8.58
N GLU A 48 -1.36 12.47 8.25
CA GLU A 48 -1.20 13.44 7.16
C GLU A 48 0.10 14.24 7.27
N HIS A 49 0.50 14.60 8.50
CA HIS A 49 1.72 15.35 8.75
C HIS A 49 2.94 14.48 9.11
N ASP A 50 2.83 13.15 9.14
CA ASP A 50 3.97 12.26 9.43
C ASP A 50 4.76 11.97 8.13
N PRO A 51 6.00 12.48 8.00
CA PRO A 51 6.78 12.32 6.79
C PRO A 51 7.20 10.87 6.51
N ILE A 52 7.35 10.04 7.55
CA ILE A 52 7.69 8.63 7.40
C ILE A 52 6.46 7.88 6.90
N PHE A 53 5.29 8.15 7.47
CA PHE A 53 4.04 7.55 7.00
C PHE A 53 3.78 7.90 5.53
N ASN A 54 3.88 9.18 5.17
CA ASN A 54 3.65 9.66 3.80
C ASN A 54 4.61 9.04 2.77
N TYR A 55 5.88 8.85 3.13
CA TYR A 55 6.84 8.16 2.27
C TYR A 55 6.41 6.71 1.99
N GLU A 56 6.01 6.00 3.04
CA GLU A 56 5.60 4.60 2.93
C GLU A 56 4.25 4.45 2.21
N ASP A 57 3.36 5.43 2.32
CA ASP A 57 2.10 5.48 1.59
C ASP A 57 2.35 5.71 0.09
N GLY A 58 3.28 6.61 -0.25
CA GLY A 58 3.77 6.79 -1.61
C GLY A 58 4.31 5.48 -2.22
N MET A 59 5.05 4.68 -1.44
CA MET A 59 5.53 3.36 -1.88
C MET A 59 4.39 2.38 -2.15
N LEU A 60 3.36 2.35 -1.31
CA LEU A 60 2.16 1.53 -1.54
C LEU A 60 1.48 1.92 -2.86
N ASN A 61 1.30 3.24 -3.08
CA ASN A 61 0.74 3.77 -4.33
C ASN A 61 1.58 3.40 -5.55
N GLY A 62 2.91 3.35 -5.41
CA GLY A 62 3.82 2.86 -6.44
C GLY A 62 3.56 1.40 -6.82
N TYR A 63 3.44 0.50 -5.84
CA TYR A 63 3.14 -0.92 -6.10
C TYR A 63 1.77 -1.12 -6.77
N LEU A 64 0.75 -0.40 -6.29
CA LEU A 64 -0.59 -0.44 -6.89
C LEU A 64 -0.60 0.07 -8.34
N SER A 65 0.18 1.12 -8.62
CA SER A 65 0.33 1.67 -9.98
C SER A 65 0.99 0.68 -10.93
N VAL A 66 2.08 0.02 -10.50
CA VAL A 66 2.74 -1.03 -11.29
C VAL A 66 1.79 -2.19 -11.55
N ARG A 67 1.11 -2.68 -10.52
CA ARG A 67 0.15 -3.79 -10.62
C ARG A 67 -0.98 -3.47 -11.61
N SER A 68 -1.59 -2.28 -11.49
CA SER A 68 -2.66 -1.83 -12.38
C SER A 68 -2.18 -1.73 -13.83
N SER A 69 -1.03 -1.09 -14.05
CA SER A 69 -0.45 -0.88 -15.38
C SER A 69 -0.06 -2.20 -16.04
N TYR A 70 0.58 -3.12 -15.29
CA TYR A 70 0.94 -4.44 -15.79
C TYR A 70 -0.29 -5.27 -16.14
N GLN A 71 -1.32 -5.24 -15.31
CA GLN A 71 -2.57 -5.95 -15.57
C GLN A 71 -3.31 -5.40 -16.81
N ALA A 72 -3.23 -4.10 -17.07
CA ALA A 72 -3.76 -3.50 -18.29
C ALA A 72 -3.00 -3.99 -19.52
N TRP A 73 -1.66 -3.99 -19.46
CA TRP A 73 -0.79 -4.46 -20.53
C TRP A 73 -1.04 -5.91 -20.92
N LEU A 74 -1.33 -6.81 -19.97
CA LEU A 74 -1.65 -8.22 -20.26
C LEU A 74 -2.98 -8.45 -21.02
N LYS A 75 -3.84 -7.44 -21.09
CA LYS A 75 -5.14 -7.52 -21.77
C LYS A 75 -5.12 -6.96 -23.19
N GLU A 76 -4.02 -6.32 -23.58
CA GLU A 76 -3.75 -5.85 -24.95
C GLU A 76 -3.25 -7.01 -25.83
#